data_AF-J4KUE0-F1
#
_entry.id   AF-J4KUE0-F1
#
_cell.length_a   1.000
_cell.length_b   1.000
_cell.length_c   1.000
_cell.angle_alpha   90.00
_cell.angle_beta   90.00
_cell.angle_gamma   90.00
#
_symmetry.space_group_name_H-M   'P 1'
#
loop_
_entity.id
_entity.type
_entity.pdbx_description
1 polymer ?
#
loop_
_entity_poly.entity_id
_entity_poly.type
_entity_poly.pdbx_seq_one_letter_code
_entity_poly.pdbx_strand_id
1 'polypeptide(L)'
;MSVIAMSERGTSLGRNTGAKNAKYERLVFLDADDRIKPDFLEKSLAALQKSGLWVAGGQIWGGENLMTRLGIGIFNLGMLITQYFFPTCTDACIFSTKTAHEHIGGFDTRIKLCEDCDYVNRASKTFRFRMLAVKFRFNARRLEQDGLFKMGALYLRANVRRLIFDELLNDEIKYPFAHYREKQ
;
A
#
# COMPACT_ATOMS: atom_id res chain seq x y z
N MET A 1 0.36 -20.20 12.19
CA MET A 1 -0.10 -19.36 11.07
C MET A 1 -1.57 -19.70 10.83
N SER A 2 -2.47 -18.73 10.88
CA SER A 2 -3.89 -18.93 10.52
C SER A 2 -4.10 -18.46 9.07
N VAL A 3 -4.95 -19.17 8.34
CA VAL A 3 -5.38 -18.80 6.98
C VAL A 3 -6.91 -18.76 7.00
N ILE A 4 -7.49 -17.71 6.43
CA ILE A 4 -8.94 -17.52 6.39
C ILE A 4 -9.37 -17.60 4.94
N ALA A 5 -10.19 -18.59 4.61
CA ALA A 5 -10.84 -18.67 3.31
C ALA A 5 -12.06 -17.74 3.30
N MET A 6 -12.18 -16.93 2.25
CA MET A 6 -13.29 -15.99 2.06
C MET A 6 -14.15 -16.45 0.89
N SER A 7 -15.46 -16.22 0.99
CA SER A 7 -16.42 -16.53 -0.08
C SER A 7 -16.33 -15.55 -1.25
N GLU A 8 -15.86 -14.32 -1.00
CA GLU A 8 -15.75 -13.26 -1.99
C GLU A 8 -14.29 -12.83 -2.19
N ARG A 9 -13.99 -12.28 -3.38
CA ARG A 9 -12.64 -11.80 -3.74
C ARG A 9 -12.57 -10.28 -3.60
N GLY A 10 -11.43 -9.78 -3.11
CA GLY A 10 -11.12 -8.35 -3.12
C GLY A 10 -9.98 -8.01 -2.17
N THR A 11 -9.02 -7.17 -2.61
CA THR A 11 -7.85 -6.78 -1.82
C THR A 11 -8.27 -6.09 -0.51
N SER A 12 -9.12 -5.06 -0.59
CA SER A 12 -9.66 -4.36 0.60
C SER A 12 -10.39 -5.30 1.54
N LEU A 13 -11.23 -6.19 1.00
CA LEU A 13 -11.99 -7.16 1.79
C LEU A 13 -11.04 -8.15 2.51
N GLY A 14 -10.00 -8.61 1.83
CA GLY A 14 -8.97 -9.49 2.39
C GLY A 14 -8.21 -8.82 3.53
N ARG A 15 -7.77 -7.57 3.32
CA ARG A 15 -7.08 -6.78 4.36
C ARG A 15 -7.99 -6.53 5.57
N ASN A 16 -9.25 -6.14 5.37
CA ASN A 16 -10.21 -5.94 6.46
C ASN A 16 -10.50 -7.24 7.22
N THR A 17 -10.67 -8.36 6.51
CA THR A 17 -10.89 -9.68 7.13
C THR A 17 -9.69 -10.10 7.97
N GLY A 18 -8.48 -9.88 7.47
CA GLY A 18 -7.24 -10.12 8.22
C GLY A 18 -7.16 -9.26 9.48
N ALA A 19 -7.42 -7.96 9.37
CA ALA A 19 -7.39 -7.02 10.49
C ALA A 19 -8.40 -7.38 11.60
N LYS A 20 -9.64 -7.74 11.21
CA LYS A 20 -10.69 -8.15 12.15
C LYS A 20 -10.29 -9.38 12.98
N ASN A 21 -9.60 -10.33 12.35
CA ASN A 21 -9.18 -11.59 12.98
C ASN A 21 -7.77 -11.53 13.59
N ALA A 22 -7.08 -10.39 13.49
CA ALA A 22 -5.75 -10.23 14.07
C ALA A 22 -5.82 -10.27 15.60
N LYS A 23 -4.92 -11.05 16.21
CA LYS A 23 -4.80 -11.19 17.67
C LYS A 23 -4.18 -9.96 18.33
N TYR A 24 -3.29 -9.27 17.64
CA TYR A 24 -2.46 -8.22 18.21
C TYR A 24 -2.83 -6.84 17.67
N GLU A 25 -2.55 -5.81 18.47
CA GLU A 25 -2.85 -4.42 18.13
C GLU A 25 -2.09 -3.93 16.89
N ARG A 26 -0.84 -4.38 16.72
CA ARG A 26 -0.01 -3.96 15.59
C ARG A 26 -0.31 -4.78 14.36
N LEU A 27 -0.60 -4.09 13.26
CA LEU A 27 -0.90 -4.66 11.96
C LEU A 27 0.16 -4.24 10.94
N VAL A 28 0.49 -5.16 10.05
CA VAL A 28 1.20 -4.87 8.80
C VAL A 28 0.44 -5.54 7.67
N PHE A 29 0.12 -4.76 6.64
CA PHE A 29 -0.48 -5.23 5.40
C PHE A 29 0.64 -5.40 4.38
N LEU A 30 0.80 -6.62 3.89
CA LEU A 30 1.73 -7.03 2.83
C LEU A 30 0.95 -7.76 1.75
N ASP A 31 1.32 -7.58 0.49
CA ASP A 31 0.76 -8.37 -0.60
C ASP A 31 1.47 -9.72 -0.70
N ALA A 32 0.79 -10.71 -1.30
CA ALA A 32 1.28 -12.09 -1.35
C ALA A 32 2.58 -12.27 -2.15
N ASP A 33 2.91 -11.32 -3.03
CA ASP A 33 4.10 -11.32 -3.86
C ASP A 33 5.22 -10.38 -3.36
N ASP A 34 5.02 -9.71 -2.22
CA ASP A 34 6.07 -8.91 -1.59
C ASP A 34 7.23 -9.75 -1.10
N ARG A 35 8.39 -9.11 -1.06
CA ARG A 35 9.63 -9.66 -0.52
C ARG A 35 10.20 -8.71 0.54
N ILE A 36 10.31 -9.24 1.75
CA ILE A 36 10.89 -8.55 2.91
C ILE A 36 12.20 -9.23 3.31
N LYS A 37 13.09 -8.48 3.95
CA LYS A 37 14.33 -9.03 4.52
C LYS A 37 14.04 -9.76 5.85
N PRO A 38 14.89 -10.70 6.30
CA PRO A 38 14.69 -11.40 7.56
C PRO A 38 14.56 -10.47 8.78
N ASP A 39 15.23 -9.32 8.75
CA ASP A 39 15.25 -8.30 9.80
C ASP A 39 14.14 -7.24 9.65
N PHE A 40 13.25 -7.39 8.67
CA PHE A 40 12.25 -6.37 8.32
C PHE A 40 11.28 -6.08 9.46
N LEU A 41 10.72 -7.11 10.10
CA LEU A 41 9.73 -6.93 11.17
C LEU A 41 10.36 -6.30 12.41
N GLU A 42 11.57 -6.72 12.78
CA GLU A 42 12.34 -6.16 13.90
C GLU A 42 12.60 -4.66 13.68
N LYS A 43 13.14 -4.30 12.51
CA LYS A 43 13.41 -2.89 12.15
C LYS A 43 12.14 -2.05 12.09
N SER A 44 11.06 -2.62 11.57
CA SER A 44 9.75 -1.95 11.48
C SER A 44 9.19 -1.68 12.87
N LEU A 45 9.25 -2.66 13.77
CA LEU A 45 8.78 -2.51 15.13
C LEU A 45 9.60 -1.45 15.90
N ALA A 46 10.93 -1.49 15.79
CA ALA A 46 11.81 -0.50 16.41
C ALA A 46 11.52 0.92 15.89
N ALA A 47 11.32 1.07 14.58
CA ALA A 47 11.00 2.36 13.97
C ALA A 47 9.62 2.88 14.40
N LEU A 48 8.61 2.02 14.48
CA LEU A 48 7.27 2.37 14.96
C LEU A 48 7.27 2.76 16.43
N GLN A 49 8.00 2.03 17.27
CA GLN A 49 8.14 2.35 18.69
C GLN A 49 8.83 3.69 18.90
N LYS A 50 9.97 3.92 18.23
CA LYS A 50 10.71 5.18 18.30
C LYS A 50 9.88 6.38 17.83
N SER A 51 9.07 6.19 16.80
CA SER A 51 8.27 7.27 16.21
C SER A 51 6.90 7.45 16.85
N GLY A 52 6.41 6.49 17.64
CA GLY A 52 5.08 6.51 18.22
C GLY A 52 3.94 6.51 17.18
N LEU A 53 4.22 6.17 15.92
CA LEU A 53 3.23 6.22 14.84
C LEU A 53 2.23 5.08 14.97
N TRP A 54 0.96 5.39 14.72
CA TRP A 54 -0.11 4.39 14.65
C TRP A 54 -0.29 3.90 13.24
N VAL A 55 -0.11 4.78 12.24
CA VAL A 55 -0.19 4.44 10.82
C VAL A 55 1.07 4.92 10.12
N ALA A 56 1.63 4.08 9.26
CA ALA A 56 2.85 4.40 8.53
C ALA A 56 2.96 3.61 7.22
N GLY A 57 3.74 4.10 6.26
CA GLY A 57 4.04 3.42 5.00
C GLY A 57 5.47 2.90 4.94
N GLY A 58 5.71 1.80 4.23
CA GLY A 58 7.05 1.30 3.91
C GLY A 58 7.59 1.91 2.61
N GLN A 59 8.91 1.90 2.45
CA GLN A 59 9.57 2.35 1.22
C GLN A 59 9.89 1.20 0.28
N ILE A 60 9.85 1.48 -1.01
CA ILE A 60 10.19 0.49 -2.03
C ILE A 60 11.71 0.33 -2.12
N TRP A 61 12.20 -0.90 -2.27
CA TRP A 61 13.55 -1.17 -2.73
C TRP A 61 13.58 -2.19 -3.86
N GLY A 62 14.60 -2.10 -4.70
CA GLY A 62 14.78 -2.98 -5.85
C GLY A 62 15.33 -2.23 -7.05
N GLY A 63 15.03 -2.75 -8.24
CA GLY A 63 15.51 -2.23 -9.52
C GLY A 63 16.64 -3.07 -10.08
N GLU A 64 16.40 -3.65 -11.25
CA GLU A 64 17.35 -4.53 -11.95
C GLU A 64 18.50 -3.74 -12.57
N ASN A 65 18.20 -2.53 -13.08
CA ASN A 65 19.18 -1.63 -13.69
C ASN A 65 19.21 -0.26 -12.98
N LEU A 66 20.20 0.55 -13.35
CA LEU A 66 20.43 1.88 -12.75
C LEU A 66 19.22 2.81 -12.94
N MET A 67 18.60 2.81 -14.13
CA MET A 67 17.45 3.67 -14.42
C MET A 67 16.26 3.34 -13.50
N THR A 68 15.94 2.06 -13.32
CA THR A 68 14.87 1.62 -12.43
C THR A 68 15.18 1.97 -10.96
N ARG A 69 16.44 1.82 -10.53
CA ARG A 69 16.87 2.20 -9.17
C ARG A 69 16.71 3.71 -8.93
N LEU A 70 17.10 4.54 -9.90
CA LEU A 70 16.91 5.98 -9.86
C LEU A 70 15.44 6.36 -9.83
N GLY A 71 14.61 5.73 -10.67
CA GLY A 71 13.16 5.91 -10.68
C GLY A 71 12.51 5.60 -9.33
N ILE A 72 12.86 4.45 -8.71
CA ILE A 72 12.41 4.09 -7.36
C ILE A 72 12.89 5.10 -6.32
N GLY A 73 14.14 5.59 -6.44
CA GLY A 73 14.68 6.61 -5.55
C GLY A 73 13.91 7.93 -5.61
N ILE A 74 13.67 8.44 -6.81
CA ILE A 74 12.88 9.66 -7.06
C ILE A 74 11.45 9.46 -6.56
N PHE A 75 10.87 8.29 -6.81
CA PHE A 75 9.52 7.97 -6.36
C PHE A 75 9.43 7.99 -4.82
N ASN A 76 10.31 7.28 -4.11
CA ASN A 76 10.35 7.30 -2.65
C ASN A 76 10.59 8.71 -2.09
N LEU A 77 11.43 9.51 -2.75
CA LEU A 77 11.66 10.90 -2.36
C LEU A 77 10.38 11.75 -2.53
N GLY A 78 9.67 11.58 -3.65
CA GLY A 78 8.37 12.20 -3.87
C GLY A 78 7.41 11.89 -2.73
N MET A 79 7.26 10.60 -2.38
CA MET A 79 6.41 10.14 -1.27
C MET A 79 6.83 10.74 0.08
N LEU A 80 8.15 10.85 0.33
CA LEU A 80 8.68 11.48 1.54
C LEU A 80 8.36 12.98 1.63
N ILE A 81 8.23 13.67 0.50
CA ILE A 81 7.90 15.10 0.46
C ILE A 81 6.38 15.29 0.54
N THR A 82 5.61 14.50 -0.22
CA THR A 82 4.16 14.65 -0.32
C THR A 82 3.41 14.15 0.90
N GLN A 83 3.97 13.24 1.71
CA GLN A 83 3.32 12.68 2.90
C GLN A 83 2.76 13.70 3.90
N TYR A 84 3.20 14.97 3.85
CA TYR A 84 2.75 16.02 4.77
C TYR A 84 1.43 16.68 4.35
N PHE A 85 1.10 16.68 3.06
CA PHE A 85 -0.06 17.39 2.51
C PHE A 85 -0.89 16.52 1.55
N PHE A 86 -0.31 15.47 0.99
CA PHE A 86 -0.98 14.48 0.18
C PHE A 86 -0.47 13.07 0.54
N PRO A 87 -0.92 12.54 1.70
CA PRO A 87 -0.56 11.20 2.15
C PRO A 87 -0.93 10.17 1.10
N THR A 88 0.11 9.56 0.57
CA THR A 88 0.05 8.50 -0.42
C THR A 88 0.81 7.34 0.19
N CYS A 89 0.35 6.13 -0.09
CA CYS A 89 1.12 4.93 0.15
C CYS A 89 1.36 4.28 -1.20
N THR A 90 2.41 3.48 -1.29
CA THR A 90 2.49 2.53 -2.38
C THR A 90 1.97 1.20 -1.93
N ASP A 91 1.15 0.64 -2.81
CA ASP A 91 0.62 -0.71 -2.81
C ASP A 91 1.60 -1.63 -2.09
N ALA A 92 1.06 -2.28 -1.05
CA ALA A 92 1.63 -3.44 -0.40
C ALA A 92 2.48 -3.26 0.87
N CYS A 93 2.72 -2.06 1.42
CA CYS A 93 3.32 -1.99 2.77
C CYS A 93 2.76 -0.88 3.65
N ILE A 94 1.67 -1.20 4.35
CA ILE A 94 1.03 -0.32 5.34
C ILE A 94 1.20 -0.91 6.74
N PHE A 95 1.72 -0.12 7.66
CA PHE A 95 1.66 -0.39 9.08
C PHE A 95 0.46 0.34 9.68
N SER A 96 -0.28 -0.33 10.53
CA SER A 96 -1.43 0.25 11.23
C SER A 96 -1.56 -0.32 12.64
N THR A 97 -2.55 0.19 13.37
CA THR A 97 -3.05 -0.46 14.58
C THR A 97 -4.49 -0.91 14.37
N LYS A 98 -4.97 -1.91 15.11
CA LYS A 98 -6.40 -2.28 15.08
C LYS A 98 -7.26 -1.09 15.45
N THR A 99 -6.87 -0.32 16.47
CA THR A 99 -7.56 0.91 16.87
C THR A 99 -7.65 1.91 15.72
N ALA A 100 -6.56 2.20 15.02
CA ALA A 100 -6.57 3.15 13.91
C ALA A 100 -7.39 2.62 12.72
N HIS A 101 -7.28 1.32 12.43
CA HIS A 101 -8.02 0.66 11.37
C HIS A 101 -9.54 0.71 11.61
N GLU A 102 -9.98 0.39 12.83
CA GLU A 102 -11.38 0.45 13.24
C GLU A 102 -11.91 1.88 13.26
N HIS A 103 -11.12 2.83 13.77
CA HIS A 103 -11.49 4.26 13.81
C HIS A 103 -11.82 4.84 12.44
N ILE A 104 -11.08 4.44 11.40
CA ILE A 104 -11.34 4.92 10.04
C ILE A 104 -12.32 4.05 9.26
N GLY A 105 -12.81 2.94 9.82
CA GLY A 105 -13.71 2.00 9.14
C GLY A 105 -13.02 1.05 8.15
N GLY A 106 -11.70 0.82 8.31
CA GLY A 106 -10.92 -0.08 7.47
C GLY A 106 -10.65 0.43 6.06
N PHE A 107 -10.32 -0.48 5.13
CA PHE A 107 -10.21 -0.20 3.69
C PHE A 107 -11.60 -0.13 3.07
N ASP A 108 -11.87 0.87 2.23
CA ASP A 108 -13.13 0.94 1.49
C ASP A 108 -13.13 -0.11 0.36
N THR A 109 -14.08 -1.04 0.40
CA THR A 109 -14.21 -2.12 -0.61
C THR A 109 -14.73 -1.63 -1.96
N ARG A 110 -15.22 -0.39 -2.04
CA ARG A 110 -15.70 0.23 -3.29
C ARG A 110 -14.56 0.84 -4.12
N ILE A 111 -13.40 1.07 -3.50
CA ILE A 111 -12.20 1.60 -4.16
C ILE A 111 -11.38 0.42 -4.65
N LYS A 112 -11.22 0.29 -5.98
CA LYS A 112 -10.45 -0.80 -6.61
C LYS A 112 -9.04 -0.41 -7.05
N LEU A 113 -8.76 0.88 -7.09
CA LEU A 113 -7.45 1.44 -7.43
C LEU A 113 -7.12 2.53 -6.42
N CYS A 114 -5.91 2.47 -5.84
CA CYS A 114 -5.44 3.39 -4.81
C CYS A 114 -6.23 3.30 -3.49
N GLU A 115 -6.74 2.12 -3.13
CA GLU A 115 -7.40 1.89 -1.83
C GLU A 115 -6.45 2.09 -0.65
N ASP A 116 -5.16 1.83 -0.88
CA ASP A 116 -4.06 2.05 0.05
C ASP A 116 -3.84 3.53 0.33
N CYS A 117 -3.96 4.36 -0.71
CA CYS A 117 -3.83 5.79 -0.64
C CYS A 117 -5.04 6.43 0.06
N ASP A 118 -6.26 6.00 -0.25
CA ASP A 118 -7.47 6.40 0.50
C ASP A 118 -7.32 6.06 1.99
N TYR A 119 -6.87 4.84 2.31
CA TYR A 119 -6.68 4.38 3.68
C TYR A 119 -5.75 5.31 4.47
N VAL A 120 -4.56 5.62 3.93
CA VAL A 120 -3.61 6.50 4.63
C VAL A 120 -4.07 7.95 4.64
N ASN A 121 -4.78 8.40 3.61
CA ASN A 121 -5.37 9.73 3.56
C ASN A 121 -6.43 9.90 4.68
N ARG A 122 -7.39 8.99 4.81
CA ARG A 122 -8.37 8.98 5.91
C ARG A 122 -7.70 8.84 7.27
N ALA A 123 -6.72 7.95 7.42
CA ALA A 123 -5.94 7.82 8.65
C ALA A 123 -5.24 9.13 9.03
N SER A 124 -4.65 9.82 8.06
CA SER A 124 -3.89 11.05 8.29
C SER A 124 -4.70 12.21 8.88
N LYS A 125 -6.03 12.20 8.67
CA LYS A 125 -6.96 13.20 9.21
C LYS A 125 -7.08 13.14 10.74
N THR A 126 -6.76 11.99 11.35
CA THR A 126 -6.80 11.81 12.82
C THR A 126 -5.44 11.43 13.41
N PHE A 127 -4.71 10.54 12.74
CA PHE A 127 -3.44 9.98 13.21
C PHE A 127 -2.28 10.53 12.40
N ARG A 128 -1.14 10.76 13.05
CA ARG A 128 0.08 11.11 12.32
C ARG A 128 0.52 9.96 11.43
N PHE A 129 0.52 10.20 10.11
CA PHE A 129 1.08 9.29 9.11
C PHE A 129 2.49 9.72 8.70
N ARG A 130 3.44 8.77 8.63
CA ARG A 130 4.74 8.99 7.98
C ARG A 130 5.23 7.76 7.24
N MET A 131 6.10 7.96 6.27
CA MET A 131 6.89 6.89 5.65
C MET A 131 8.03 6.49 6.58
N LEU A 132 8.16 5.19 6.84
CA LEU A 132 9.28 4.60 7.58
C LEU A 132 10.42 4.29 6.63
N ALA A 133 11.66 4.46 7.10
CA ALA A 133 12.87 4.00 6.41
C ALA A 133 13.06 2.47 6.47
N VAL A 134 11.97 1.71 6.40
CA VAL A 134 11.95 0.26 6.23
C VAL A 134 11.56 -0.07 4.81
N LYS A 135 12.19 -1.12 4.27
CA LYS A 135 12.19 -1.37 2.84
C LYS A 135 11.56 -2.71 2.52
N PHE A 136 10.59 -2.73 1.62
CA PHE A 136 10.01 -3.92 1.01
C PHE A 136 10.20 -3.91 -0.52
N ARG A 137 10.29 -5.09 -1.13
CA ARG A 137 10.43 -5.24 -2.59
C ARG A 137 9.14 -5.82 -3.12
N PHE A 138 8.42 -5.03 -3.91
CA PHE A 138 7.29 -5.53 -4.69
C PHE A 138 7.81 -6.42 -5.83
N ASN A 139 6.94 -7.31 -6.32
CA ASN A 139 7.27 -8.13 -7.46
C ASN A 139 7.17 -7.34 -8.77
N ALA A 140 8.32 -7.11 -9.43
CA ALA A 140 8.39 -6.36 -10.69
C ALA A 140 7.71 -7.07 -11.88
N ARG A 141 7.20 -8.30 -11.70
CA ARG A 141 6.48 -9.05 -12.73
C ARG A 141 5.38 -8.22 -13.41
N ARG A 142 4.69 -7.33 -12.69
CA ARG A 142 3.68 -6.44 -13.28
C ARG A 142 4.26 -5.29 -14.10
N LEU A 143 5.36 -4.70 -13.65
CA LEU A 143 6.08 -3.67 -14.42
C LEU A 143 6.63 -4.24 -15.74
N GLU A 144 7.06 -5.50 -15.71
CA GLU A 144 7.53 -6.23 -16.89
C GLU A 144 6.39 -6.64 -17.82
N GLN A 145 5.24 -7.07 -17.27
CA GLN A 145 4.08 -7.51 -18.06
C GLN A 145 3.30 -6.36 -18.71
N ASP A 146 3.01 -5.30 -17.95
CA ASP A 146 2.15 -4.20 -18.41
C ASP A 146 2.93 -3.01 -18.96
N GLY A 147 4.25 -3.00 -18.74
CA GLY A 147 5.16 -1.95 -19.16
C GLY A 147 5.23 -0.78 -18.17
N LEU A 148 6.45 -0.44 -17.75
CA LEU A 148 6.76 0.63 -16.80
C LEU A 148 6.08 1.97 -17.13
N PHE A 149 6.05 2.36 -18.40
CA PHE A 149 5.44 3.62 -18.83
C PHE A 149 3.92 3.64 -18.70
N LYS A 150 3.23 2.54 -19.05
CA LYS A 150 1.76 2.46 -18.95
C LYS A 150 1.31 2.46 -17.51
N MET A 151 1.99 1.69 -16.66
CA MET A 151 1.76 1.68 -15.22
C MET A 151 2.08 3.05 -14.60
N GLY A 152 3.24 3.63 -14.89
CA GLY A 152 3.61 4.95 -14.42
C GLY A 152 2.58 6.03 -14.80
N ALA A 153 2.12 6.05 -16.05
CA ALA A 153 1.11 6.99 -16.52
C ALA A 153 -0.26 6.77 -15.87
N LEU A 154 -0.65 5.52 -15.63
CA LEU A 154 -1.90 5.16 -14.95
C LEU A 154 -1.90 5.64 -13.50
N TYR A 155 -0.86 5.31 -12.73
CA TYR A 155 -0.71 5.75 -11.35
C TYR A 155 -0.55 7.27 -11.25
N LEU A 156 0.15 7.92 -12.19
CA LEU A 156 0.24 9.37 -12.24
C LEU A 156 -1.15 9.99 -12.48
N ARG A 157 -1.90 9.50 -13.46
CA ARG A 157 -3.26 9.97 -13.76
C ARG A 157 -4.20 9.76 -12.56
N ALA A 158 -4.11 8.61 -11.90
CA ALA A 158 -4.86 8.31 -10.69
C ALA A 158 -4.55 9.30 -9.57
N ASN A 159 -3.27 9.54 -9.28
CA ASN A 159 -2.86 10.48 -8.24
C ASN A 159 -3.20 11.94 -8.57
N VAL A 160 -3.06 12.37 -9.83
CA VAL A 160 -3.48 13.72 -10.27
C VAL A 160 -4.99 13.90 -10.11
N ARG A 161 -5.80 12.89 -10.46
CA ARG A 161 -7.25 12.94 -10.26
C ARG A 161 -7.60 13.04 -8.78
N ARG A 162 -6.97 12.23 -7.93
CA ARG A 162 -7.15 12.25 -6.46
C ARG A 162 -6.73 13.58 -5.83
N LEU A 163 -5.73 14.26 -6.41
CA LEU A 163 -5.30 15.58 -5.94
C LEU A 163 -6.27 16.70 -6.32
N ILE A 164 -6.89 16.63 -7.50
CA ILE A 164 -7.75 17.69 -8.04
C ILE A 164 -9.23 17.51 -7.65
N PHE A 165 -9.69 16.26 -7.58
CA PHE A 165 -11.08 15.90 -7.32
C PHE A 165 -11.19 15.17 -5.97
N ASP A 166 -11.60 13.91 -5.98
CA ASP A 166 -11.80 13.07 -4.81
C ASP A 166 -11.27 11.64 -5.09
N GLU A 167 -11.40 10.75 -4.12
CA GLU A 167 -10.96 9.35 -4.21
C GLU A 167 -11.68 8.57 -5.32
N LEU A 168 -11.00 7.55 -5.88
CA LEU A 168 -11.45 6.80 -7.05
C LEU A 168 -12.53 5.77 -6.71
N LEU A 169 -13.78 6.21 -6.61
CA LEU A 169 -14.93 5.34 -6.41
C LEU A 169 -15.33 4.62 -7.72
N ASN A 170 -15.85 3.40 -7.62
CA ASN A 170 -16.63 2.73 -8.68
C ASN A 170 -15.95 2.61 -10.08
N ASP A 171 -14.69 2.20 -10.14
CA ASP A 171 -13.97 1.93 -11.42
C ASP A 171 -13.84 3.13 -12.38
N GLU A 172 -13.86 4.36 -11.87
CA GLU A 172 -13.68 5.59 -12.67
C GLU A 172 -12.45 5.55 -13.58
N ILE A 173 -11.42 4.83 -13.15
CA ILE A 173 -10.29 4.44 -13.97
C ILE A 173 -10.31 2.92 -14.04
N LYS A 174 -10.57 2.37 -15.23
CA LYS A 174 -10.51 0.92 -15.47
C LYS A 174 -9.11 0.43 -15.13
N TYR A 175 -9.01 -0.26 -14.00
CA TYR A 175 -7.78 -0.91 -13.57
C TYR A 175 -7.83 -2.37 -14.03
N PRO A 176 -6.96 -2.80 -14.97
CA PRO A 176 -7.00 -4.14 -15.53
C PRO A 176 -6.46 -5.18 -14.53
N PHE A 177 -7.23 -5.46 -13.47
CA PHE A 177 -6.93 -6.55 -12.55
C PHE A 177 -7.61 -7.84 -13.03
N ALA A 178 -7.08 -8.49 -14.09
CA ALA A 178 -7.67 -9.73 -14.62
C ALA A 178 -6.74 -10.56 -15.53
N HIS A 179 -5.45 -10.71 -15.21
CA HIS A 179 -4.57 -11.66 -15.91
C HIS A 179 -4.22 -12.91 -15.08
N TYR A 180 -5.01 -13.24 -14.07
CA TYR A 180 -5.01 -14.60 -13.56
C TYR A 180 -5.79 -15.46 -14.56
N ARG A 181 -5.07 -16.08 -15.51
CA ARG A 181 -5.62 -17.24 -16.22
C ARG A 181 -6.07 -18.21 -15.14
N GLU A 182 -7.35 -18.56 -15.15
CA GLU A 182 -7.81 -19.76 -14.49
C GLU A 182 -6.94 -20.90 -15.02
N LYS A 183 -6.06 -21.43 -14.17
CA LYS A 183 -5.51 -22.75 -14.44
C LYS A 183 -6.70 -23.70 -14.30
N GLN A 184 -7.21 -24.14 -15.44
CA GLN A 184 -7.97 -25.38 -15.55
C GLN A 184 -7.16 -26.54 -14.97
#